data_AF-A0AAP2Z2V1-F1
#
_entry.id   AF-A0AAP2Z2V1-F1
#
_cell.length_a   1.000
_cell.length_b   1.000
_cell.length_c   1.000
_cell.angle_alpha   90.00
_cell.angle_beta   90.00
_cell.angle_gamma   90.00
#
_symmetry.space_group_name_H-M   'P 1'
#
loop_
_entity.id
_entity.type
_entity.pdbx_description
1 polymer ?
#
loop_
_entity_poly.entity_id
_entity_poly.type
_entity_poly.pdbx_seq_one_letter_code
_entity_poly.pdbx_strand_id
1 'polypeptide(L)' 'MTDLSLGDLQSHVLGILDESIKTPGVIHQELQQDGHAREMSRADVVDLLEVMREHGQLEYAHGEFREYTIDQ' A
#
# COMPACT_ATOMS: atom_id res chain seq x y z
N MET A 1 0.96 -6.55 -21.95
CA MET A 1 0.82 -5.60 -20.84
C MET A 1 0.05 -6.36 -19.78
N THR A 2 0.70 -6.71 -18.68
CA THR A 2 0.04 -7.48 -17.62
C THR A 2 -0.77 -6.47 -16.83
N ASP A 3 -2.09 -6.50 -16.96
CA ASP A 3 -2.97 -5.88 -15.96
C ASP A 3 -2.62 -6.53 -14.62
N LEU A 4 -1.94 -5.78 -13.75
CA LEU A 4 -1.70 -6.19 -12.37
C LEU A 4 -3.06 -6.30 -11.70
N SER A 5 -3.36 -7.46 -11.10
CA SER A 5 -4.60 -7.61 -10.37
C SER A 5 -4.55 -6.75 -9.10
N LEU A 6 -5.71 -6.33 -8.61
CA LEU A 6 -5.82 -5.61 -7.33
C LEU A 6 -5.12 -6.36 -6.19
N GLY A 7 -5.18 -7.70 -6.19
CA GLY A 7 -4.52 -8.54 -5.18
C GLY A 7 -2.99 -8.50 -5.26
N ASP A 8 -2.41 -8.38 -6.46
CA ASP A 8 -0.96 -8.25 -6.63
C ASP A 8 -0.47 -6.89 -6.10
N LEU A 9 -1.23 -5.82 -6.37
CA LEU A 9 -0.98 -4.47 -5.85
C LEU A 9 -1.05 -4.43 -4.32
N GLN A 10 -2.08 -5.04 -3.72
CA GLN A 10 -2.21 -5.15 -2.27
C GLN A 10 -1.03 -5.93 -1.66
N SER A 11 -0.64 -7.04 -2.27
CA SER A 11 0.51 -7.84 -1.80
C SER A 11 1.82 -7.06 -1.86
N HIS A 12 2.01 -6.22 -2.89
CA HIS A 12 3.16 -5.33 -2.99
C HIS A 12 3.17 -4.26 -1.90
N VAL A 13 2.01 -3.64 -1.63
CA VAL A 13 1.88 -2.66 -0.54
C VAL A 13 2.22 -3.30 0.81
N LEU A 14 1.77 -4.53 1.06
CA LEU A 14 2.15 -5.26 2.28
C LEU A 14 3.66 -5.52 2.33
N GLY A 15 4.27 -5.95 1.23
CA GLY A 15 5.73 -6.12 1.15
C GLY A 15 6.52 -4.83 1.43
N ILE A 16 6.01 -3.68 0.95
CA ILE A 16 6.58 -2.36 1.27
C ILE A 16 6.48 -2.06 2.78
N LEU A 17 5.36 -2.42 3.42
CA LEU A 17 5.08 -2.11 4.82
C LEU A 17 5.69 -3.09 5.83
N ASP A 18 6.01 -4.33 5.41
CA ASP A 18 6.71 -5.33 6.24
C ASP A 18 8.04 -4.79 6.78
N GLU A 19 8.70 -3.92 6.01
CA GLU A 19 9.99 -3.34 6.41
C GLU A 19 9.86 -2.18 7.40
N SER A 20 8.72 -1.46 7.45
CA SER A 20 8.50 -0.32 8.35
C SER A 20 7.13 0.34 8.18
N ILE A 21 6.77 1.15 9.18
CA ILE A 21 5.67 2.13 9.09
C ILE A 21 6.05 3.21 8.05
N LYS A 22 5.17 3.48 7.08
CA LYS A 22 5.43 4.44 5.99
C LYS A 22 4.26 5.38 5.73
N THR A 23 4.57 6.58 5.26
CA THR A 23 3.54 7.52 4.77
C THR A 23 3.04 7.10 3.38
N PRO A 24 1.82 7.52 2.98
CA PRO A 24 1.31 7.26 1.62
C PRO A 24 2.22 7.77 0.50
N GLY A 25 2.96 8.86 0.74
CA GLY A 25 3.90 9.41 -0.23
C GLY A 25 5.09 8.48 -0.48
N VAL A 26 5.62 7.86 0.57
CA VAL A 26 6.72 6.90 0.47
C VAL A 26 6.24 5.63 -0.24
N ILE A 27 5.07 5.11 0.14
CA ILE A 27 4.47 3.93 -0.49
C ILE A 27 4.24 4.19 -1.99
N HIS A 28 3.70 5.35 -2.36
CA HIS A 28 3.52 5.74 -3.76
C HIS A 28 4.85 5.78 -4.53
N GLN A 29 5.90 6.35 -3.92
CA GLN A 29 7.22 6.43 -4.54
C GLN A 29 7.83 5.05 -4.78
N GLU A 30 7.72 4.13 -3.82
CA GLU A 30 8.23 2.76 -3.95
C GLU A 30 7.45 1.97 -5.02
N LEU A 31 6.12 2.04 -5.01
CA LEU A 31 5.31 1.41 -6.07
C LEU A 31 5.64 1.96 -7.48
N GLN A 32 6.01 3.25 -7.59
CA GLN A 32 6.47 3.82 -8.86
C GLN A 32 7.84 3.32 -9.29
N GLN A 33 8.77 3.15 -8.34
CA GLN A 33 10.11 2.64 -8.61
C GLN A 33 10.08 1.19 -9.10
N ASP A 34 9.20 0.38 -8.53
CA ASP A 34 9.04 -1.03 -8.92
C ASP A 34 8.24 -1.19 -10.22
N GLY A 35 7.72 -0.09 -10.78
CA GLY A 35 6.97 -0.08 -12.04
C GLY A 35 5.52 -0.50 -11.90
N HIS A 36 5.05 -0.82 -10.69
CA HIS A 36 3.68 -1.25 -10.39
C HIS A 36 2.67 -0.10 -10.34
N ALA A 37 3.13 1.13 -10.09
CA ALA A 37 2.29 2.33 -10.02
C ALA A 37 2.71 3.44 -11.00
N ARG A 38 3.35 3.09 -12.13
CA ARG A 38 3.77 4.09 -13.14
C ARG A 38 2.64 5.01 -13.60
N GLU A 39 1.42 4.47 -13.68
CA GLU A 39 0.22 5.17 -14.13
C GLU A 39 -0.73 5.54 -12.97
N MET A 40 -0.48 5.07 -11.75
CA MET A 40 -1.31 5.41 -10.58
C MET A 40 -0.91 6.78 -10.03
N SER A 41 -1.91 7.62 -9.85
CA SER A 41 -1.75 8.87 -9.13
C SER A 41 -1.59 8.60 -7.64
N ARG A 42 -1.10 9.61 -6.92
CA ARG A 42 -1.04 9.55 -5.45
C ARG A 42 -2.44 9.36 -4.83
N ALA A 43 -3.49 9.88 -5.47
CA ALA A 43 -4.86 9.72 -4.99
C ALA A 43 -5.30 8.25 -5.09
N ASP A 44 -5.01 7.58 -6.20
CA ASP A 44 -5.34 6.16 -6.40
C ASP A 44 -4.64 5.26 -5.37
N VAL A 45 -3.38 5.59 -5.00
CA VAL A 45 -2.67 4.88 -3.94
C VAL A 45 -3.28 5.12 -2.58
N VAL A 46 -3.73 6.34 -2.28
CA VAL A 46 -4.42 6.63 -1.02
C VAL A 46 -5.74 5.85 -0.94
N ASP A 47 -6.52 5.83 -2.03
CA ASP A 47 -7.77 5.08 -2.09
C ASP A 47 -7.52 3.58 -1.89
N LEU A 48 -6.47 3.02 -2.51
CA LEU A 48 -6.04 1.64 -2.29
C LEU A 48 -5.71 1.36 -0.81
N LEU A 49 -4.93 2.23 -0.18
CA LEU A 49 -4.53 2.08 1.23
C LEU A 49 -5.73 2.17 2.19
N GLU A 50 -6.67 3.05 1.91
CA GLU A 50 -7.92 3.17 2.67
C GLU A 50 -8.78 1.91 2.53
N VAL A 51 -8.92 1.37 1.31
CA VAL A 51 -9.59 0.08 1.08
C VAL A 51 -8.92 -1.03 1.90
N MET A 52 -7.60 -1.16 1.83
CA MET A 52 -6.87 -2.17 2.60
C MET A 52 -7.04 -2.01 4.12
N ARG A 53 -7.12 -0.76 4.62
CA ARG A 53 -7.43 -0.46 6.02
C ARG A 53 -8.86 -0.91 6.39
N GLU A 54 -9.85 -0.60 5.55
CA GLU A 54 -11.25 -1.01 5.77
C GLU A 54 -11.42 -2.53 5.77
N HIS A 55 -10.60 -3.24 4.98
CA HIS A 55 -10.52 -4.71 4.99
C HIS A 55 -9.73 -5.28 6.17
N GLY A 56 -9.22 -4.44 7.07
CA GLY A 56 -8.46 -4.87 8.24
C GLY A 56 -7.08 -5.43 7.90
N GLN A 57 -6.50 -5.05 6.76
CA GLN A 57 -5.14 -5.45 6.37
C GLN A 57 -4.09 -4.44 6.85
N LEU A 58 -4.48 -3.18 7.00
CA LEU A 58 -3.61 -2.08 7.42
C LEU A 58 -4.17 -1.36 8.63
N GLU A 59 -3.29 -0.74 9.40
CA GLU A 59 -3.65 0.32 10.34
C GLU A 59 -3.13 1.67 9.86
N TYR A 60 -3.86 2.72 10.22
CA TYR A 60 -3.47 4.10 9.94
C TYR A 60 -3.40 4.88 11.25
N ALA A 61 -2.23 5.43 11.56
CA ALA A 61 -2.00 6.25 12.74
C ALA A 61 -0.98 7.35 12.45
N HIS A 62 -1.18 8.54 13.02
CA HIS A 62 -0.25 9.67 12.93
C HIS A 62 0.16 10.10 11.50
N GLY A 63 -0.64 9.79 10.46
CA GLY A 63 -0.29 10.09 9.08
C GLY A 63 0.37 8.95 8.31
N GLU A 64 0.51 7.79 8.95
CA GLU A 64 1.31 6.68 8.45
C GLU A 64 0.51 5.38 8.45
N PHE A 65 0.84 4.49 7.50
CA PHE A 65 0.27 3.16 7.36
C PHE A 65 1.26 2.11 7.87
N ARG A 66 0.72 1.05 8.45
CA ARG A 66 1.46 -0.17 8.83
C ARG A 66 0.60 -1.40 8.57
N GLU A 67 1.23 -2.56 8.40
CA GLU A 67 0.49 -3.82 8.32
C GLU A 67 -0.27 -4.09 9.62
N TYR A 68 -1.54 -4.52 9.51
CA TYR A 68 -2.30 -4.99 10.66
C TYR A 68 -1.95 -6.44 10.95
N THR A 69 -1.00 -6.64 11.85
CA THR A 69 -0.73 -7.95 12.43
C THR A 69 -1.59 -8.10 13.69
N ILE A 70 -2.55 -9.04 13.66
CA ILE A 70 -3.17 -9.51 14.90
C ILE A 70 -2.08 -10.30 15.63
N ASP A 71 -1.47 -9.70 16.65
CA ASP A 71 -0.65 -10.43 17.62
C ASP A 71 -1.52 -11.59 18.17
N GLN A 72 -1.20 -12.82 17.77
CA GLN A 72 -1.77 -14.06 18.33
C GLN A 72 -0.97 -14.52 19.54
#